data_AF-A0A948R9Z1-F1
#
_entry.id   AF-A0A948R9Z1-F1
#
_cell.length_a   1.000
_cell.length_b   1.000
_cell.length_c   1.000
_cell.angle_alpha   90.00
_cell.angle_beta   90.00
_cell.angle_gamma   90.00
#
_symmetry.space_group_name_H-M   'P 1'
#
loop_
_entity.id
_entity.type
_entity.pdbx_description
1 polymer ?
#
loop_
_entity_poly.entity_id
_entity_poly.type
_entity_poly.pdbx_seq_one_letter_code
_entity_poly.pdbx_strand_id
1 'polypeptide(L)'
;TAMQLTADIASIEALLELRIELDLAQEHQRSGSGEVVVRLALAAGGHAQVRLGGGFGLNGELAERLAAVGGISKVALVPLKGKARLRLVA
;
A
#
# COMPACT_ATOMS: atom_id res chain seq x y z
N THR A 1 -4.50 -13.99 2.11
CA THR A 1 -4.04 -13.26 3.31
C THR A 1 -4.17 -11.78 3.01
N ALA A 2 -4.76 -11.00 3.92
CA ALA A 2 -4.82 -9.54 3.74
C ALA A 2 -3.40 -8.96 3.88
N MET A 3 -3.04 -8.03 3.01
CA MET A 3 -1.70 -7.43 2.94
C MET A 3 -1.83 -5.92 3.14
N GLN A 4 -0.83 -5.28 3.73
CA GLN A 4 -0.73 -3.83 3.79
C GLN A 4 0.53 -3.40 3.03
N LEU A 5 0.36 -2.48 2.09
CA LEU A 5 1.46 -1.80 1.43
C LEU A 5 1.67 -0.45 2.11
N THR A 6 2.92 -0.15 2.47
CA THR A 6 3.32 1.17 2.96
C THR A 6 4.40 1.77 2.08
N ALA A 7 4.32 3.07 1.81
CA ALA A 7 5.35 3.80 1.07
C ALA A 7 5.44 5.27 1.50
N ASP A 8 6.62 5.85 1.40
CA ASP A 8 6.89 7.27 1.54
C ASP A 8 6.85 7.91 0.14
N ILE A 9 6.01 8.94 -0.02
CA ILE A 9 5.75 9.64 -1.29
C ILE A 9 6.29 11.07 -1.20
N ALA A 10 7.21 11.39 -2.09
CA ALA A 10 7.92 12.67 -2.09
C ALA A 10 7.25 13.76 -2.94
N SER A 11 6.41 13.38 -3.91
CA SER A 11 5.78 14.33 -4.84
C SER A 11 4.41 13.87 -5.31
N ILE A 12 3.69 14.79 -5.98
CA ILE A 12 2.37 14.48 -6.55
C ILE A 12 2.50 13.53 -7.73
N GLU A 13 3.55 13.66 -8.54
CA GLU A 13 3.84 12.78 -9.66
C GLU A 13 3.98 11.32 -9.19
N ALA A 14 4.74 11.10 -8.12
CA ALA A 14 4.89 9.77 -7.51
C ALA A 14 3.56 9.20 -6.99
N LEU A 15 2.64 10.06 -6.51
CA LEU A 15 1.31 9.64 -6.08
C LEU A 15 0.42 9.22 -7.28
N LEU A 16 0.57 9.89 -8.43
CA LEU A 16 -0.14 9.54 -9.66
C LEU A 16 0.36 8.21 -10.24
N GLU A 17 1.68 8.00 -10.26
CA GLU A 17 2.29 6.74 -10.67
C GLU A 17 1.84 5.58 -9.76
N LEU A 18 1.81 5.80 -8.44
CA LEU A 18 1.26 4.82 -7.50
C LEU A 18 -0.18 4.43 -7.85
N ARG A 19 -1.02 5.41 -8.19
CA ARG A 19 -2.41 5.14 -8.56
C ARG A 19 -2.49 4.28 -9.83
N ILE A 20 -1.72 4.59 -10.86
CA ILE A 20 -1.72 3.84 -12.13
C ILE A 20 -1.35 2.36 -11.87
N GLU A 21 -0.28 2.12 -11.11
CA GLU A 21 0.15 0.77 -10.76
C GLU A 21 -0.88 0.00 -9.92
N LEU A 22 -1.59 0.68 -9.02
CA LEU A 22 -2.67 0.09 -8.24
C LEU A 22 -3.87 -0.29 -9.11
N ASP A 23 -4.26 0.59 -10.05
CA ASP A 23 -5.38 0.34 -10.97
C ASP A 23 -5.06 -0.88 -11.87
N LEU A 24 -3.85 -0.95 -12.43
CA LEU A 24 -3.38 -2.09 -13.21
C LEU A 24 -3.39 -3.40 -12.40
N ALA A 25 -2.98 -3.35 -11.14
CA ALA A 25 -3.01 -4.52 -10.26
C ALA A 25 -4.44 -4.99 -9.93
N GLN A 26 -5.42 -4.08 -9.88
CA GLN A 26 -6.83 -4.42 -9.61
C GLN A 26 -7.51 -5.09 -10.81
N GLU A 27 -7.21 -4.70 -12.05
CA GLU A 27 -7.78 -5.34 -13.26
C GLU A 27 -7.49 -6.84 -13.31
N HIS A 28 -6.31 -7.24 -12.83
CA HIS A 28 -5.87 -8.63 -12.82
C HIS A 28 -6.42 -9.43 -11.62
N GLN A 29 -6.95 -8.77 -10.58
CA GLN A 29 -7.32 -9.41 -9.32
C GLN A 29 -8.69 -8.94 -8.78
N ARG A 30 -9.75 -9.67 -9.15
CA ARG A 30 -11.17 -9.41 -8.80
C ARG A 30 -11.51 -9.40 -7.29
N SER A 31 -10.59 -9.79 -6.41
CA SER A 31 -10.82 -9.80 -4.95
C SER A 31 -9.50 -9.61 -4.20
N GLY A 32 -9.01 -8.38 -4.18
CA GLY A 32 -7.97 -7.96 -3.26
C GLY A 32 -8.53 -7.77 -1.85
N SER A 33 -7.74 -8.09 -0.83
CA SER A 33 -8.00 -7.71 0.58
C SER A 33 -6.90 -6.80 1.11
N GLY A 34 -6.16 -6.16 0.20
CA GLY A 34 -5.02 -5.33 0.53
C GLY A 34 -5.41 -3.91 0.96
N GLU A 35 -4.66 -3.33 1.89
CA GLU A 35 -4.75 -1.92 2.29
C GLU A 35 -3.50 -1.15 1.87
N VAL A 36 -3.65 0.10 1.44
CA VAL A 36 -2.52 0.97 1.07
C VAL A 36 -2.47 2.17 1.99
N VAL A 37 -1.33 2.35 2.66
CA VAL A 37 -1.07 3.44 3.60
C VAL A 37 0.20 4.17 3.19
N VAL A 38 0.08 5.42 2.79
CA VAL A 38 1.21 6.23 2.34
C VAL A 38 1.57 7.30 3.36
N ARG A 39 2.84 7.71 3.33
CA ARG A 39 3.33 8.88 4.06
C ARG A 39 3.69 9.97 3.06
N LEU A 40 2.97 11.09 3.11
CA LEU A 40 3.15 12.23 2.20
C LEU A 40 3.96 13.32 2.89
N ALA A 41 4.91 13.93 2.19
CA ALA A 41 5.56 15.17 2.64
C ALA A 41 4.58 16.35 2.47
N LEU A 42 4.46 17.20 3.49
CA LEU A 42 3.61 18.38 3.46
C LEU A 42 4.42 19.64 3.13
N ALA A 43 3.84 20.55 2.36
CA ALA A 43 4.50 21.80 1.97
C ALA A 43 4.90 22.69 3.16
N ALA A 44 4.13 22.66 4.25
CA ALA A 44 4.42 23.39 5.49
C ALA A 44 5.53 22.74 6.35
N GLY A 45 6.17 21.67 5.85
CA GLY A 45 7.04 20.80 6.62
C GLY A 45 6.26 19.71 7.35
N GLY A 46 6.94 18.61 7.65
CA GLY A 46 6.33 17.44 8.27
C GLY A 46 5.74 16.46 7.26
N HIS A 47 5.07 15.43 7.80
CA HIS A 47 4.52 14.34 6.99
C HIS A 47 3.14 13.94 7.49
N ALA A 48 2.25 13.58 6.57
CA ALA A 48 0.94 13.03 6.88
C ALA A 48 0.88 11.56 6.47
N GLN A 49 0.33 10.71 7.33
CA GLN A 49 0.01 9.34 6.98
C GLN A 49 -1.43 9.30 6.45
N VAL A 50 -1.63 8.75 5.26
CA VAL A 50 -2.93 8.71 4.57
C VAL A 50 -3.20 7.27 4.15
N ARG A 51 -4.36 6.74 4.55
CA ARG A 51 -4.87 5.48 4.01
C ARG A 51 -5.63 5.77 2.72
N LEU A 52 -5.13 5.26 1.59
CA LEU A 52 -5.72 5.50 0.27
C LEU A 52 -6.98 4.65 0.04
N GLY A 53 -7.05 3.47 0.66
CA GLY A 53 -8.20 2.59 0.57
C GLY A 53 -7.85 1.15 0.92
N GLY A 54 -8.82 0.27 0.66
CA GLY A 54 -8.66 -1.18 0.78
C GLY A 54 -9.24 -1.90 -0.44
N GLY A 55 -9.01 -3.21 -0.53
CA GLY A 55 -9.49 -4.04 -1.65
C GLY A 55 -8.47 -4.23 -2.77
N PHE A 56 -7.21 -3.85 -2.55
CA PHE A 56 -6.17 -3.93 -3.57
C PHE A 56 -5.56 -5.33 -3.69
N GLY A 57 -5.22 -5.72 -4.92
CA GLY A 57 -4.47 -6.93 -5.24
C GLY A 57 -2.97 -6.74 -5.01
N LEU A 58 -2.55 -6.66 -3.75
CA LEU A 58 -1.15 -6.37 -3.41
C LEU A 58 -0.29 -7.63 -3.43
N ASN A 59 0.82 -7.59 -4.17
CA ASN A 59 1.81 -8.67 -4.28
C ASN A 59 3.24 -8.11 -4.31
N GLY A 60 4.23 -9.01 -4.28
CA GLY A 60 5.65 -8.63 -4.28
C GLY A 60 6.08 -7.92 -5.57
N GLU A 61 5.58 -8.35 -6.72
CA GLU A 61 5.89 -7.75 -8.02
C GLU A 61 5.45 -6.28 -8.10
N LEU A 62 4.23 -5.97 -7.63
CA LEU A 62 3.75 -4.59 -7.50
C LEU A 62 4.66 -3.76 -6.58
N ALA A 63 5.11 -4.34 -5.46
CA ALA A 63 6.01 -3.65 -4.55
C ALA A 63 7.36 -3.32 -5.21
N GLU A 64 7.90 -4.23 -6.03
CA GLU A 64 9.13 -4.01 -6.79
C GLU A 64 8.97 -2.92 -7.86
N ARG A 65 7.86 -2.95 -8.62
CA ARG A 65 7.56 -1.90 -9.61
C ARG A 65 7.45 -0.52 -8.96
N LEU A 66 6.73 -0.42 -7.84
CA LEU A 66 6.60 0.82 -7.09
C LEU A 66 7.94 1.31 -6.52
N ALA A 67 8.83 0.40 -6.12
CA ALA A 67 10.17 0.78 -5.65
C ALA A 67 11.07 1.35 -6.76
N ALA A 68 10.76 1.06 -8.04
CA ALA A 68 11.45 1.62 -9.19
C ALA A 68 10.93 3.01 -9.61
N VAL A 69 9.79 3.45 -9.08
CA VAL A 69 9.19 4.75 -9.40
C VAL A 69 9.94 5.87 -8.69
N GLY A 70 10.38 6.87 -9.45
CA GLY A 70 11.00 8.08 -8.90
C GLY A 70 10.05 8.83 -7.96
N GLY A 71 10.50 9.08 -6.73
CA GLY A 71 9.70 9.78 -5.70
C GLY A 71 8.84 8.86 -4.82
N ILE A 72 8.86 7.55 -5.05
CA ILE A 72 8.34 6.54 -4.12
C ILE A 72 9.53 5.90 -3.38
N SER A 73 9.44 5.79 -2.06
CA SER A 73 10.51 5.20 -1.25
C SER A 73 9.95 4.42 -0.06
N LYS A 74 10.81 3.66 0.63
CA LYS A 74 10.44 2.81 1.78
C LYS A 74 9.22 1.93 1.51
N VAL A 75 9.14 1.39 0.31
CA VAL A 75 8.08 0.46 -0.07
C VAL A 75 8.21 -0.79 0.78
N ALA A 76 7.17 -1.13 1.53
CA ALA A 76 7.10 -2.34 2.32
C ALA A 76 5.74 -3.00 2.14
N LEU A 77 5.76 -4.31 1.93
CA LEU A 77 4.58 -5.15 1.84
C LEU A 77 4.55 -6.08 3.05
N VAL A 78 3.56 -5.92 3.91
CA VAL A 78 3.46 -6.69 5.16
C VAL A 78 2.12 -7.42 5.24
N PRO A 79 2.06 -8.65 5.77
CA PRO A 79 0.80 -9.29 6.05
C PRO A 79 0.04 -8.51 7.14
N LEU A 80 -1.24 -8.21 6.90
CA LEU A 80 -2.13 -7.76 7.96
C LEU A 80 -2.32 -8.92 8.92
N LYS A 81 -1.87 -8.75 10.18
CA LYS A 81 -2.16 -9.72 11.24
C LYS A 81 -3.67 -9.78 11.44
N GLY A 82 -4.31 -10.84 10.95
CA GLY A 82 -5.70 -11.11 11.27
C GLY A 82 -5.87 -11.24 12.79
N LYS A 83 -6.96 -10.70 13.37
CA LYS A 83 -7.31 -10.96 14.76
C LYS A 83 -7.34 -12.48 14.96
N ALA A 84 -6.43 -13.01 15.76
CA ALA A 84 -6.45 -14.43 16.12
C ALA A 84 -7.76 -14.69 16.87
N ARG A 85 -8.70 -15.41 16.23
CA ARG A 85 -9.92 -15.92 16.88
C ARG A 85 -9.53 -17.13 17.74
N LEU A 86 -8.77 -16.89 18.80
CA LEU A 86 -8.51 -17.92 19.80
C LEU A 86 -9.83 -18.14 20.55
N ARG A 87 -10.45 -19.30 20.36
CA ARG A 87 -11.53 -19.78 21.23
C ARG A 87 -10.87 -20.47 22.41
N LEU A 88 -11.11 -19.96 23.61
CA LEU A 88 -10.78 -20.66 24.85
C LEU A 88 -11.59 -21.97 24.87
N VAL A 89 -10.89 -23.10 24.83
CA VAL A 89 -11.46 -24.42 25.18
C VAL A 89 -10.96 -24.72 26.58
N ALA A 90 -11.90 -24.75 27.52
CA ALA A 90 -11.67 -25.20 28.89
C ALA A 90 -11.77 -26.72 28.97
#